data_AF-A0AAU3ULB6-F1
#
_entry.id   AF-A0AAU3ULB6-F1
#
_cell.length_a   1.000
_cell.length_b   1.000
_cell.length_c   1.000
_cell.angle_alpha   90.00
_cell.angle_beta   90.00
_cell.angle_gamma   90.00
#
_symmetry.space_group_name_H-M   'P 1'
#
loop_
_entity.id
_entity.type
_entity.pdbx_description
1 polymer ?
#
loop_
_entity_poly.entity_id
_entity_poly.type
_entity_poly.pdbx_seq_one_letter_code
_entity_poly.pdbx_strand_id
1 'polypeptide(L)'
;MTVTNSSNLAYFEHTSMQGLYAVMEEWQQASGQRLLSVSIQPDGGKYCAIALTNPVEVVITSVDGHHHAAVNRFGYLAVDTER
;
A
#
# COMPACT_ATOMS: atom_id res chain seq x y z
N MET A 1 10.01 -1.06 -21.02
CA MET A 1 9.46 -1.47 -19.70
C MET A 1 9.01 -0.19 -19.03
N THR A 2 7.71 0.05 -18.98
CA THR A 2 7.16 1.22 -18.30
C THR A 2 7.35 1.02 -16.81
N VAL A 3 8.03 1.98 -16.16
CA VAL A 3 8.11 2.07 -14.70
C VAL A 3 6.68 2.32 -14.22
N THR A 4 5.92 1.26 -13.99
CA THR A 4 4.62 1.34 -13.32
C THR A 4 4.97 1.72 -11.90
N ASN A 5 4.91 3.02 -11.62
CA ASN A 5 5.23 3.57 -10.33
C ASN A 5 4.33 2.87 -9.30
N SER A 6 4.91 1.99 -8.49
CA SER A 6 4.26 1.25 -7.41
C SER A 6 3.90 2.20 -6.27
N SER A 7 3.24 3.31 -6.59
CA SER A 7 2.87 4.33 -5.63
C SER A 7 1.84 3.73 -4.69
N ASN A 8 2.27 3.48 -3.47
CA ASN A 8 1.41 3.06 -2.38
C ASN A 8 0.75 4.28 -1.70
N LEU A 9 0.78 5.46 -2.33
CA LEU A 9 0.19 6.68 -1.80
C LEU A 9 -1.02 7.08 -2.65
N ALA A 10 -2.16 7.26 -1.98
CA ALA A 10 -3.41 7.73 -2.57
C ALA A 10 -3.87 9.03 -1.90
N TYR A 11 -4.53 9.89 -2.66
CA TYR A 11 -5.12 11.14 -2.18
C TYR A 11 -6.62 11.16 -2.45
N PHE A 12 -7.40 11.63 -1.48
CA PHE A 12 -8.84 11.79 -1.59
C PHE A 12 -9.26 13.14 -1.02
N GLU A 13 -10.34 13.72 -1.53
CA GLU A 13 -10.93 14.91 -0.95
C GLU A 13 -12.45 14.92 -1.08
N HIS A 14 -13.12 15.53 -0.11
CA HIS A 14 -14.55 15.80 -0.19
C HIS A 14 -14.94 16.96 0.71
N THR A 15 -16.06 17.63 0.41
CA THR A 15 -16.61 18.74 1.24
C THR A 15 -17.20 18.29 2.58
N SER A 16 -17.26 16.97 2.82
CA SER A 16 -17.80 16.39 4.05
C SER A 16 -17.06 15.10 4.38
N MET A 17 -16.93 14.79 5.67
CA MET A 17 -16.32 13.53 6.12
C MET A 17 -17.06 12.29 5.60
N GLN A 18 -18.39 12.35 5.52
CA GLN A 18 -19.19 11.25 4.98
C GLN A 18 -18.92 11.00 3.50
N GLY A 19 -18.83 12.05 2.69
CA GLY A 19 -18.50 11.88 1.28
C GLY A 19 -17.05 11.47 1.06
N LEU A 20 -16.12 11.93 1.93
CA LEU A 20 -14.73 11.46 1.90
C LEU A 20 -14.65 9.95 2.15
N TYR A 21 -15.42 9.45 3.12
CA TYR A 21 -15.54 8.01 3.37
C TYR A 21 -16.07 7.26 2.15
N ALA A 22 -17.16 7.75 1.54
CA ALA A 22 -17.76 7.11 0.36
C ALA A 22 -16.78 7.06 -0.83
N VAL A 23 -16.04 8.14 -1.07
CA VAL A 23 -15.01 8.21 -2.12
C VAL A 23 -13.88 7.20 -1.86
N MET A 24 -13.42 7.07 -0.62
CA MET A 24 -12.41 6.07 -0.26
C MET A 24 -12.93 4.63 -0.41
N GLU A 25 -14.20 4.38 -0.06
CA GLU A 25 -14.83 3.06 -0.19
C GLU A 25 -14.99 2.66 -1.67
N GLU A 26 -15.49 3.56 -2.51
CA GLU A 26 -15.62 3.34 -3.96
C GLU A 26 -14.26 3.05 -4.60
N TRP A 27 -13.23 3.81 -4.23
CA TRP A 27 -11.88 3.59 -4.73
C TRP A 27 -11.31 2.22 -4.34
N GLN A 28 -11.54 1.75 -3.09
CA GLN A 28 -11.08 0.43 -2.66
C GLN A 28 -11.77 -0.69 -3.45
N GLN A 29 -13.07 -0.54 -3.73
CA GLN A 29 -13.81 -1.51 -4.55
C GLN A 29 -13.33 -1.54 -6.00
N ALA A 30 -13.10 -0.37 -6.60
CA ALA A 30 -12.68 -0.24 -7.99
C ALA A 30 -11.24 -0.71 -8.22
N SER A 31 -10.33 -0.45 -7.27
CA SER A 31 -8.92 -0.81 -7.39
C SER A 31 -8.57 -2.22 -6.89
N GLY A 32 -9.46 -2.84 -6.09
CA GLY A 32 -9.16 -4.08 -5.38
C GLY A 32 -8.05 -3.93 -4.32
N GLN A 33 -7.63 -2.71 -4.02
CA GLN A 33 -6.60 -2.42 -3.02
C GLN A 33 -7.25 -2.02 -1.68
N ARG A 34 -6.52 -2.29 -0.59
CA ARG A 34 -6.91 -1.86 0.76
C ARG A 34 -6.11 -0.65 1.18
N LEU A 35 -6.76 0.29 1.87
CA LEU A 35 -6.09 1.38 2.59
C LEU A 35 -5.57 0.85 3.93
N LEU A 36 -4.27 0.94 4.16
CA LEU A 36 -3.57 0.49 5.37
C LEU A 36 -3.48 1.57 6.44
N SER A 37 -3.31 2.81 6.02
CA SER A 37 -3.23 3.98 6.90
C SER A 37 -3.88 5.16 6.20
N VAL A 38 -4.59 6.00 6.95
CA VAL A 38 -5.27 7.19 6.42
C VAL A 38 -5.02 8.35 7.38
N SER A 39 -4.57 9.48 6.85
CA SER A 39 -4.45 10.75 7.56
C SER A 39 -5.38 11.77 6.92
N ILE A 40 -6.32 12.31 7.69
CA ILE A 40 -7.32 13.26 7.21
C ILE A 40 -7.06 14.63 7.84
N GLN A 41 -7.08 15.67 7.02
CA GLN A 41 -6.92 17.06 7.44
C GLN A 41 -7.95 17.95 6.74
N PRO A 42 -8.50 18.98 7.42
CA PRO A 42 -9.27 20.00 6.74
C PRO A 42 -8.33 20.91 5.92
N ASP A 43 -8.72 21.21 4.68
CA ASP A 43 -8.01 22.16 3.80
C ASP A 43 -9.02 22.88 2.90
N GLY A 44 -8.98 24.22 2.88
CA GLY A 44 -9.82 25.04 2.00
C GLY A 44 -11.34 24.80 2.08
N GLY A 45 -11.88 24.40 3.24
CA GLY A 45 -13.30 24.07 3.40
C GLY A 45 -13.69 22.65 2.93
N LYS A 46 -12.70 21.82 2.65
CA LYS A 46 -12.84 20.39 2.37
C LYS A 46 -12.13 19.57 3.44
N TYR A 47 -12.37 18.27 3.42
CA TYR A 47 -11.56 17.27 4.09
C TYR A 47 -10.70 16.58 3.04
N CYS A 48 -9.40 16.52 3.27
CA CYS A 48 -8.42 15.91 2.40
C CYS A 48 -7.77 14.73 3.14
N ALA A 49 -7.59 13.61 2.46
CA ALA A 49 -6.97 12.41 3.00
C ALA A 49 -5.75 12.02 2.17
N ILE A 50 -4.65 11.73 2.85
CA ILE A 50 -3.53 10.97 2.30
C ILE A 50 -3.61 9.56 2.89
N ALA A 51 -3.62 8.55 2.03
CA ALA A 51 -3.72 7.16 2.45
C ALA A 51 -2.58 6.31 1.89
N LEU A 52 -2.10 5.37 2.70
CA LEU A 52 -1.18 4.34 2.26
C LEU A 52 -1.97 3.11 1.82
N THR A 53 -1.67 2.58 0.65
CA THR A 53 -2.22 1.35 0.11
C THR A 53 -1.24 0.20 0.35
N ASN A 54 -1.70 -1.05 0.26
CA ASN A 54 -0.77 -2.18 0.33
C ASN A 54 0.22 -2.09 -0.83
N PRO A 55 1.55 -2.12 -0.59
CA PRO A 55 2.51 -2.22 -1.68
C PRO A 55 2.15 -3.43 -2.55
N VAL A 56 2.19 -3.24 -3.87
CA VAL A 56 1.91 -4.33 -4.81
C VAL A 56 3.00 -5.42 -4.73
N GLU A 57 4.17 -5.07 -4.18
CA GLU A 57 5.32 -5.94 -4.04
C GLU A 57 5.95 -5.76 -2.65
N VAL A 58 5.95 -6.83 -1.86
CA VAL A 58 6.67 -6.89 -0.59
C VAL A 58 7.84 -7.84 -0.77
N VAL A 59 9.05 -7.31 -0.63
CA VAL A 59 10.28 -8.10 -0.72
C VAL A 59 10.67 -8.54 0.69
N ILE A 60 10.69 -9.85 0.94
CA ILE A 60 11.19 -10.41 2.20
C ILE A 60 12.69 -10.62 2.04
N THR A 61 13.47 -9.97 2.91
CA THR A 61 14.93 -10.01 2.87
C THR A 61 15.56 -10.36 4.21
N SER A 62 16.86 -10.63 4.21
CA SER A 62 17.68 -10.72 5.42
C SER A 62 17.72 -9.38 6.15
N VAL A 63 18.18 -9.40 7.41
CA VAL A 63 18.27 -8.20 8.26
C VAL A 63 19.12 -7.08 7.63
N ASP A 64 20.15 -7.45 6.86
CA ASP A 64 21.01 -6.53 6.11
C ASP A 64 20.46 -6.16 4.71
N GLY A 65 19.36 -6.77 4.28
CA GLY A 65 18.75 -6.56 2.97
C GLY A 65 19.45 -7.25 1.80
N HIS A 66 20.50 -8.05 2.02
CA HIS A 66 21.31 -8.62 0.94
C HIS A 66 20.77 -9.93 0.36
N HIS A 67 20.01 -10.71 1.13
CA HIS A 67 19.45 -12.00 0.71
C HIS A 67 17.94 -11.88 0.62
N HIS A 68 17.34 -12.52 -0.39
CA HIS A 68 15.90 -12.56 -0.60
C HIS A 68 15.33 -13.91 -0.16
N ALA A 69 14.06 -13.91 0.26
CA ALA A 69 13.39 -15.16 0.58
C ALA A 69 13.19 -16.03 -0.66
N ALA A 70 13.43 -17.33 -0.51
CA ALA A 70 13.17 -18.35 -1.52
C ALA A 70 12.32 -19.48 -0.94
N VAL A 71 11.55 -20.16 -1.81
CA VAL A 71 10.82 -21.38 -1.44
C VAL A 71 11.73 -22.58 -1.65
N ASN A 72 12.04 -23.31 -0.58
CA ASN A 72 12.88 -24.49 -0.67
C ASN A 72 12.11 -25.73 -1.16
N ARG A 73 12.83 -26.84 -1.41
CA ARG A 73 12.25 -28.10 -1.90
C ARG A 73 11.17 -28.74 -1.00
N PHE A 74 11.05 -28.29 0.24
CA PHE A 74 10.06 -28.77 1.21
C PHE A 74 8.85 -27.83 1.33
N GLY A 75 8.81 -26.74 0.55
CA GLY A 75 7.71 -25.78 0.54
C GLY A 75 7.79 -24.69 1.61
N TYR A 76 8.93 -24.55 2.29
CA TYR A 76 9.14 -23.48 3.27
C TYR A 76 9.66 -22.22 2.60
N LEU A 77 9.10 -21.07 2.99
CA LEU A 77 9.62 -19.76 2.66
C LEU A 77 10.67 -19.36 3.72
N ALA A 78 11.92 -19.19 3.31
CA ALA A 78 13.00 -18.79 4.19
C ALA A 78 13.94 -17.81 3.48
N VAL A 79 14.57 -16.92 4.25
CA VAL A 79 15.70 -16.14 3.78
C VAL A 79 16.94 -16.98 4.01
N ASP A 80 17.56 -17.44 2.93
CA ASP A 80 18.79 -18.22 3.00
C ASP A 80 19.97 -17.24 3.12
N THR A 81 20.52 -17.11 4.32
CA THR A 81 21.83 -16.49 4.53
C THR A 81 22.84 -17.58 4.14
N GLU A 82 23.52 -17.43 3.01
CA GLU A 82 24.21 -18.52 2.32
C GLU A 82 25.00 -19.55 3.18
N ARG A 83 25.07 -20.72 2.57
CA ARG A 83 25.64 -22.02 2.93
C ARG A 83 27.13 -22.04 3.33
#